data_AF-T0ZWV9-F1
#
_entry.id   AF-T0ZWV9-F1
#
_cell.length_a   1.000
_cell.length_b   1.000
_cell.length_c   1.000
_cell.angle_alpha   90.00
_cell.angle_beta   90.00
_cell.angle_gamma   90.00
#
_symmetry.space_group_name_H-M   'P 1'
#
loop_
_entity.id
_entity.type
_entity.pdbx_description
1 polymer ?
#
loop_
_entity_poly.entity_id
_entity_poly.type
_entity_poly.pdbx_seq_one_letter_code
_entity_poly.pdbx_strand_id
1 'polypeptide(L)'
;DASFNGESLTLADMHVALAHPFNRALDVPSTKKFQPHHRLIAEAVWHGKSKIAATACPGFPRASFDAAARYLSKPGIDAGTWDSAAGTFTFRVDPRASWTKSIRVFEQVCESLFRDKSPTGLLHSVAGDDSRLEYFTVRDLAFLIGVGIRALIETSWERRTLLVGVVKDSASRFFYRNFLGSILVVKGQDPARHLSVPLSDRSIVELLPNTSHELHAPLGYGRVRLLSL
;
A
#
# COMPACT_ATOMS: atom_id res chain seq x y z
N ASP A 1 -7.82 -11.84 15.32
CA ASP A 1 -8.53 -12.24 14.09
C ASP A 1 -9.90 -11.59 14.10
N ALA A 2 -10.34 -11.09 12.95
CA ALA A 2 -11.64 -10.43 12.80
C ALA A 2 -12.39 -11.07 11.62
N SER A 3 -13.69 -11.33 11.76
CA SER A 3 -14.53 -11.94 10.73
C SER A 3 -15.50 -10.90 10.16
N PHE A 4 -15.53 -10.79 8.84
CA PHE A 4 -16.28 -9.80 8.08
C PHE A 4 -17.19 -10.53 7.10
N ASN A 5 -18.46 -10.72 7.46
CA ASN A 5 -19.49 -11.29 6.59
C ASN A 5 -19.04 -12.50 5.74
N GLY A 6 -18.31 -13.44 6.36
CA GLY A 6 -17.82 -14.67 5.74
C GLY A 6 -16.33 -14.71 5.39
N GLU A 7 -15.60 -13.58 5.48
CA GLU A 7 -14.14 -13.52 5.26
C GLU A 7 -13.42 -13.11 6.56
N SER A 8 -12.47 -13.93 7.03
CA SER A 8 -11.74 -13.70 8.29
C SER A 8 -10.30 -13.22 8.12
N LEU A 9 -9.94 -12.03 8.57
CA LEU A 9 -8.54 -11.57 8.52
C LEU A 9 -7.78 -12.02 9.75
N THR A 10 -6.72 -12.81 9.53
CA THR A 10 -5.73 -13.15 10.55
C THR A 10 -4.71 -12.02 10.72
N LEU A 11 -3.99 -12.00 11.84
CA LEU A 11 -2.87 -11.06 11.99
C LEU A 11 -1.79 -11.24 10.91
N ALA A 12 -1.58 -12.47 10.43
CA ALA A 12 -0.70 -12.72 9.30
C ALA A 12 -1.20 -12.00 8.03
N ASP A 13 -2.50 -12.08 7.72
CA ASP A 13 -3.10 -11.37 6.58
C ASP A 13 -2.93 -9.86 6.70
N MET A 14 -3.11 -9.32 7.91
CA MET A 14 -2.91 -7.89 8.17
C MET A 14 -1.46 -7.45 7.94
N HIS A 15 -0.49 -8.24 8.38
CA HIS A 15 0.93 -7.97 8.12
C HIS A 15 1.29 -8.03 6.64
N VAL A 16 0.66 -8.93 5.88
CA VAL A 16 0.78 -8.96 4.42
C VAL A 16 0.21 -7.68 3.82
N ALA A 17 -1.01 -7.30 4.18
CA ALA A 17 -1.67 -6.11 3.65
C ALA A 17 -0.87 -4.81 3.93
N LEU A 18 -0.24 -4.71 5.11
CA LEU A 18 0.59 -3.56 5.47
C LEU A 18 1.88 -3.44 4.65
N ALA A 19 2.38 -4.56 4.10
CA ALA A 19 3.60 -4.59 3.30
C ALA A 19 3.40 -3.98 1.90
N HIS A 20 2.17 -3.94 1.39
CA HIS A 20 1.84 -3.30 0.12
C HIS A 20 2.14 -1.78 0.13
N PRO A 21 2.44 -1.18 -1.04
CA PRO A 21 2.40 -1.79 -2.37
C PRO A 21 3.70 -2.51 -2.77
N PHE A 22 3.63 -3.36 -3.80
CA PHE A 22 4.80 -4.08 -4.32
C PHE A 22 5.18 -3.64 -5.74
N ASN A 23 6.42 -3.22 -5.94
CA ASN A 23 6.98 -2.93 -7.25
C ASN A 23 8.47 -3.30 -7.28
N ARG A 24 8.79 -4.39 -8.00
CA ARG A 24 10.16 -4.90 -8.10
C ARG A 24 11.10 -3.95 -8.84
N ALA A 25 10.62 -3.28 -9.89
CA ALA A 25 11.44 -2.37 -10.69
C ALA A 25 11.84 -1.10 -9.92
N LEU A 26 10.98 -0.65 -9.00
CA LEU A 26 11.21 0.50 -8.14
C LEU A 26 11.85 0.13 -6.78
N ASP A 27 12.19 -1.15 -6.56
CA ASP A 27 12.66 -1.67 -5.28
C ASP A 27 11.71 -1.32 -4.12
N VAL A 28 10.41 -1.55 -4.29
CA VAL A 28 9.37 -1.32 -3.28
C VAL A 28 8.74 -2.65 -2.88
N PRO A 29 8.85 -3.09 -1.61
CA PRO A 29 9.53 -2.45 -0.50
C PRO A 29 11.05 -2.60 -0.64
N SER A 30 11.80 -1.58 -0.21
CA SER A 30 13.26 -1.58 -0.36
C SER A 30 13.94 -2.51 0.63
N THR A 31 15.17 -2.92 0.33
CA THR A 31 16.00 -3.71 1.25
C THR A 31 16.71 -2.89 2.31
N LYS A 32 16.57 -1.55 2.27
CA LYS A 32 17.08 -0.65 3.32
C LYS A 32 16.39 -1.04 4.63
N LYS A 33 17.13 -1.05 5.74
CA LYS A 33 16.82 -1.64 7.07
C LYS A 33 15.46 -1.26 7.72
N PHE A 34 14.58 -0.55 7.02
CA PHE A 34 13.22 -0.25 7.42
C PHE A 34 12.30 -1.45 7.13
N GLN A 35 11.84 -2.14 8.20
CA GLN A 35 10.83 -3.20 8.15
C GLN A 35 11.16 -4.35 7.17
N PRO A 36 12.21 -5.15 7.43
CA PRO A 36 12.68 -6.18 6.50
C PRO A 36 11.64 -7.28 6.21
N HIS A 37 10.65 -7.46 7.09
CA HIS A 37 9.55 -8.41 6.87
C HIS A 37 8.65 -8.03 5.69
N HIS A 38 8.48 -6.72 5.38
CA HIS A 38 7.76 -6.30 4.17
C HIS A 38 8.49 -6.78 2.91
N ARG A 39 9.82 -6.69 2.90
CA ARG A 39 10.61 -7.22 1.79
C ARG A 39 10.43 -8.73 1.63
N LEU A 40 10.50 -9.48 2.71
CA LEU A 40 10.32 -10.94 2.66
C LEU A 40 8.94 -11.35 2.11
N ILE A 41 7.88 -10.63 2.48
CA ILE A 41 6.53 -10.82 1.93
C ILE A 41 6.53 -10.51 0.43
N ALA A 42 7.15 -9.40 0.01
CA ALA A 42 7.23 -9.03 -1.40
C ALA A 42 7.98 -10.06 -2.26
N GLU A 43 9.09 -10.63 -1.74
CA GLU A 43 9.82 -11.70 -2.41
C GLU A 43 8.93 -12.94 -2.65
N ALA A 44 8.09 -13.31 -1.67
CA ALA A 44 7.12 -14.40 -1.85
C ALA A 44 6.13 -14.12 -2.99
N VAL A 45 5.63 -12.88 -3.06
CA VAL A 45 4.70 -12.47 -4.13
C VAL A 45 5.39 -12.45 -5.49
N TRP A 46 6.57 -11.84 -5.62
CA TRP A 46 7.28 -11.75 -6.91
C TRP A 46 7.73 -13.09 -7.45
N HIS A 47 8.11 -14.01 -6.57
CA HIS A 47 8.47 -15.38 -6.96
C HIS A 47 7.25 -16.29 -7.15
N GLY A 48 6.07 -15.88 -6.66
CA GLY A 48 4.86 -16.70 -6.66
C GLY A 48 5.01 -17.98 -5.84
N LYS A 49 5.82 -17.96 -4.78
CA LYS A 49 6.16 -19.12 -3.95
C LYS A 49 5.89 -18.84 -2.48
N SER A 50 5.30 -19.82 -1.78
CA SER A 50 5.13 -19.77 -0.33
C SER A 50 6.43 -20.08 0.44
N LYS A 51 7.39 -20.79 -0.18
CA LYS A 51 8.70 -21.06 0.40
C LYS A 51 9.78 -20.22 -0.28
N ILE A 52 10.47 -19.40 0.50
CA ILE A 52 11.51 -18.50 0.03
C ILE A 52 12.83 -18.82 0.73
N ALA A 53 13.88 -18.97 -0.05
CA ALA A 53 15.24 -19.16 0.42
C ALA A 53 16.00 -17.84 0.36
N ALA A 54 16.80 -17.54 1.39
CA ALA A 54 17.60 -16.31 1.43
C ALA A 54 18.56 -16.20 0.22
N THR A 55 19.06 -17.33 -0.29
CA THR A 55 19.93 -17.39 -1.47
C THR A 55 19.21 -17.06 -2.79
N ALA A 56 17.87 -17.16 -2.81
CA ALA A 56 17.06 -16.86 -3.99
C ALA A 56 16.69 -15.37 -4.12
N CYS A 57 17.02 -14.55 -3.11
CA CYS A 57 16.65 -13.13 -3.04
C CYS A 57 17.89 -12.23 -3.23
N PRO A 58 18.30 -11.94 -4.49
CA PRO A 58 19.47 -11.10 -4.74
C PRO A 58 19.24 -9.68 -4.21
N GLY A 59 20.23 -9.15 -3.50
CA GLY A 59 20.17 -7.80 -2.91
C GLY A 59 19.47 -7.71 -1.55
N PHE A 60 18.94 -8.82 -1.01
CA PHE A 60 18.37 -8.88 0.34
C PHE A 60 19.39 -9.49 1.32
N PRO A 61 20.03 -8.70 2.20
CA PRO A 61 21.09 -9.21 3.08
C PRO A 61 20.59 -10.31 4.01
N ARG A 62 21.40 -11.37 4.22
CA ARG A 62 21.03 -12.52 5.06
C ARG A 62 20.60 -12.12 6.47
N ALA A 63 21.30 -11.19 7.11
CA ALA A 63 20.93 -10.70 8.44
C ALA A 63 19.53 -10.05 8.47
N SER A 64 19.17 -9.32 7.41
CA SER A 64 17.84 -8.70 7.27
C SER A 64 16.78 -9.74 6.96
N PHE A 65 17.09 -10.74 6.13
CA PHE A 65 16.22 -11.89 5.88
C PHE A 65 15.91 -12.65 7.18
N ASP A 66 16.93 -12.99 7.97
CA ASP A 66 16.76 -13.72 9.21
C ASP A 66 15.94 -12.91 10.22
N ALA A 67 16.15 -11.59 10.29
CA ALA A 67 15.36 -10.70 11.14
C ALA A 67 13.88 -10.64 10.69
N ALA A 68 13.63 -10.59 9.37
CA ALA A 68 12.30 -10.65 8.79
C ALA A 68 11.58 -11.96 9.12
N ALA A 69 12.26 -13.09 8.88
CA ALA A 69 11.73 -14.42 9.13
C ALA A 69 11.39 -14.64 10.61
N ARG A 70 12.29 -14.26 11.52
CA ARG A 70 12.04 -14.30 12.97
C ARG A 70 10.86 -13.44 13.38
N TYR A 71 10.68 -12.26 12.76
CA TYR A 71 9.55 -11.38 13.06
C TYR A 71 8.22 -12.04 12.65
N LEU A 72 8.14 -12.56 11.42
CA LEU A 72 6.92 -13.20 10.90
C LEU A 72 6.57 -14.52 11.58
N SER A 73 7.56 -15.25 12.13
CA SER A 73 7.33 -16.48 12.91
C SER A 73 6.96 -16.26 14.38
N LYS A 74 6.81 -15.02 14.86
CA LYS A 74 6.42 -14.77 16.25
C LYS A 74 5.02 -15.37 16.52
N PRO A 75 4.76 -15.98 17.69
CA PRO A 75 3.46 -16.61 17.99
C PRO A 75 2.24 -15.70 17.82
N GLY A 76 2.39 -14.37 17.98
CA GLY A 76 1.29 -13.42 17.77
C GLY A 76 1.03 -13.05 16.31
N ILE A 77 1.95 -13.29 15.39
CA ILE A 77 1.79 -13.01 13.95
C ILE A 77 1.55 -14.32 13.21
N ASP A 78 2.43 -15.29 13.47
CA ASP A 78 2.33 -16.67 13.03
C ASP A 78 2.12 -16.83 11.51
N ALA A 79 2.78 -15.95 10.74
CA ALA A 79 2.64 -15.89 9.28
C ALA A 79 3.38 -17.02 8.56
N GLY A 80 4.26 -17.75 9.26
CA GLY A 80 5.02 -18.86 8.69
C GLY A 80 6.11 -19.41 9.60
N THR A 81 6.79 -20.44 9.11
CA THR A 81 7.87 -21.13 9.82
C THR A 81 9.24 -20.72 9.28
N TRP A 82 10.17 -20.45 10.19
CA TRP A 82 11.54 -20.09 9.87
C TRP A 82 12.49 -21.26 10.14
N ASP A 83 13.15 -21.75 9.09
CA ASP A 83 14.25 -22.70 9.19
C ASP A 83 15.58 -21.96 9.06
N SER A 84 16.23 -21.73 10.21
CA SER A 84 17.51 -21.02 10.27
C SER A 84 18.68 -21.79 9.65
N ALA A 85 18.66 -23.12 9.70
CA ALA A 85 19.74 -23.97 9.19
C ALA A 85 19.71 -24.00 7.65
N ALA A 86 18.51 -24.22 7.07
CA ALA A 86 18.32 -24.16 5.63
C ALA A 86 18.32 -22.73 5.07
N GLY A 87 18.09 -21.72 5.93
CA GLY A 87 17.93 -20.33 5.50
C GLY A 87 16.67 -20.12 4.67
N THR A 88 15.60 -20.84 5.01
CA THR A 88 14.33 -20.80 4.27
C THR A 88 13.15 -20.43 5.17
N PHE A 89 12.32 -19.52 4.70
CA PHE A 89 11.05 -19.17 5.34
C PHE A 89 9.89 -19.76 4.54
N THR A 90 8.95 -20.41 5.22
CA THR A 90 7.76 -20.98 4.60
C THR A 90 6.52 -20.29 5.15
N PHE A 91 5.86 -19.51 4.30
CA PHE A 91 4.61 -18.84 4.62
C PHE A 91 3.49 -19.87 4.83
N ARG A 92 2.68 -19.65 5.87
CA ARG A 92 1.48 -20.45 6.12
C ARG A 92 0.26 -19.92 5.37
N VAL A 93 0.18 -18.60 5.22
CA VAL A 93 -0.82 -17.90 4.40
C VAL A 93 -0.20 -17.57 3.04
N ASP A 94 -0.95 -17.66 1.94
CA ASP A 94 -0.45 -17.17 0.63
C ASP A 94 -0.55 -15.64 0.63
N PRO A 95 0.58 -14.90 0.58
CA PRO A 95 0.54 -13.45 0.62
C PRO A 95 -0.32 -12.81 -0.49
N ARG A 96 -0.42 -13.45 -1.66
CA ARG A 96 -1.25 -12.95 -2.77
C ARG A 96 -2.74 -13.07 -2.45
N ALA A 97 -3.11 -14.18 -1.81
CA ALA A 97 -4.48 -14.41 -1.37
C ALA A 97 -4.85 -13.47 -0.21
N SER A 98 -3.95 -13.30 0.76
CA SER A 98 -4.14 -12.38 1.91
C SER A 98 -4.41 -10.94 1.47
N TRP A 99 -3.70 -10.45 0.44
CA TRP A 99 -3.96 -9.12 -0.10
C TRP A 99 -5.34 -9.00 -0.74
N THR A 100 -5.66 -9.94 -1.62
CA THR A 100 -6.98 -10.00 -2.29
C THR A 100 -8.11 -10.05 -1.27
N LYS A 101 -7.94 -10.85 -0.21
CA LYS A 101 -8.88 -10.94 0.91
C LYS A 101 -9.06 -9.61 1.63
N SER A 102 -7.96 -8.91 1.91
CA SER A 102 -7.99 -7.60 2.57
C SER A 102 -8.72 -6.54 1.74
N ILE A 103 -8.51 -6.53 0.41
CA ILE A 103 -9.25 -5.64 -0.51
C ILE A 103 -10.75 -5.97 -0.45
N ARG A 104 -11.14 -7.24 -0.55
CA ARG A 104 -12.56 -7.63 -0.51
C ARG A 104 -13.25 -7.17 0.77
N VAL A 105 -12.60 -7.37 1.92
CA VAL A 105 -13.13 -6.90 3.21
C VAL A 105 -13.31 -5.38 3.20
N PHE A 106 -12.32 -4.64 2.72
CA PHE A 106 -12.42 -3.18 2.59
C PHE A 106 -13.58 -2.75 1.67
N GLU A 107 -13.72 -3.39 0.50
CA GLU A 107 -14.80 -3.10 -0.46
C GLU A 107 -16.18 -3.42 0.13
N GLN A 108 -16.34 -4.54 0.82
CA GLN A 108 -17.60 -4.91 1.49
C GLN A 108 -18.02 -3.86 2.54
N VAL A 109 -17.07 -3.41 3.36
CA VAL A 109 -17.31 -2.33 4.33
C VAL A 109 -17.72 -1.04 3.62
N CYS A 110 -17.03 -0.69 2.53
CA CYS A 110 -17.34 0.51 1.75
C CYS A 110 -18.70 0.45 1.06
N GLU A 111 -19.06 -0.69 0.47
CA GLU A 111 -20.37 -0.91 -0.14
C GLU A 111 -21.49 -0.76 0.91
N SER A 112 -21.35 -1.41 2.06
CA SER A 112 -22.34 -1.33 3.14
C SER A 112 -22.51 0.11 3.66
N LEU A 113 -21.41 0.84 3.87
CA LEU A 113 -21.46 2.18 4.45
C LEU A 113 -21.87 3.27 3.47
N PHE A 114 -21.35 3.23 2.24
CA PHE A 114 -21.50 4.35 1.30
C PHE A 114 -22.62 4.12 0.29
N ARG A 115 -22.84 2.88 -0.14
CA ARG A 115 -23.88 2.54 -1.12
C ARG A 115 -25.20 2.19 -0.45
N ASP A 116 -25.15 1.20 0.45
CA ASP A 116 -26.35 0.74 1.17
C ASP A 116 -26.75 1.69 2.31
N LYS A 117 -25.81 2.55 2.73
CA LYS A 117 -25.98 3.52 3.84
C LYS A 117 -26.40 2.83 5.14
N SER A 118 -25.95 1.59 5.33
CA SER A 118 -26.27 0.82 6.52
C SER A 118 -25.22 1.08 7.62
N PRO A 119 -25.62 1.48 8.83
CA PRO A 119 -24.70 1.62 9.96
C PRO A 119 -24.11 0.26 10.39
N THR A 120 -24.72 -0.86 9.98
CA THR A 120 -24.22 -2.21 10.26
C THR A 120 -22.89 -2.50 9.55
N GLY A 121 -22.51 -1.71 8.54
CA GLY A 121 -21.21 -1.85 7.87
C GLY A 121 -20.01 -1.55 8.78
N LEU A 122 -20.24 -0.97 9.97
CA LEU A 122 -19.23 -0.75 11.01
C LEU A 122 -19.15 -1.88 12.05
N LEU A 123 -19.91 -2.95 11.86
CA LEU A 123 -19.94 -4.09 12.77
C LEU A 123 -19.13 -5.25 12.20
N HIS A 124 -18.46 -5.99 13.07
CA HIS A 124 -17.80 -7.26 12.75
C HIS A 124 -18.10 -8.30 13.81
N SER A 125 -18.03 -9.59 13.44
CA SER A 125 -18.19 -10.66 14.42
C SER A 125 -16.88 -10.92 15.16
N VAL A 126 -17.03 -11.22 16.45
CA VAL A 126 -15.90 -11.60 17.30
C VAL A 126 -15.44 -13.01 16.91
N ALA A 127 -14.13 -13.21 16.80
CA ALA A 127 -13.58 -14.52 16.44
C ALA A 127 -14.07 -15.61 17.41
N GLY A 128 -14.80 -16.59 16.88
CA GLY A 128 -15.36 -17.71 17.64
C GLY A 128 -16.79 -17.51 18.15
N ASP A 129 -17.41 -16.35 17.91
CA ASP A 129 -18.81 -16.07 18.24
C ASP A 129 -19.46 -15.17 17.19
N ASP A 130 -20.08 -15.78 16.18
CA ASP A 130 -20.78 -15.07 15.09
C ASP A 130 -22.06 -14.37 15.55
N SER A 131 -22.57 -14.67 16.75
CA SER A 131 -23.76 -14.02 17.29
C SER A 131 -23.45 -12.68 17.95
N ARG A 132 -22.18 -12.45 18.29
CA ARG A 132 -21.71 -11.23 18.95
C ARG A 132 -21.08 -10.29 17.94
N LEU A 133 -21.76 -9.16 17.72
CA LEU A 133 -21.30 -8.08 16.84
C LEU A 133 -20.67 -6.96 17.65
N GLU A 134 -19.51 -6.50 17.21
CA GLU A 134 -18.79 -5.36 17.81
C GLU A 134 -18.52 -4.28 16.77
N TYR A 135 -18.60 -3.02 17.22
CA TYR A 135 -18.21 -1.89 16.40
C TYR A 135 -16.71 -1.90 16.13
N PHE A 136 -16.32 -1.46 14.94
CA PHE A 136 -14.92 -1.20 14.65
C PHE A 136 -14.31 -0.22 15.64
N THR A 137 -13.13 -0.58 16.12
CA THR A 137 -12.30 0.33 16.87
C THR A 137 -11.62 1.32 15.91
N VAL A 138 -11.05 2.39 16.48
CA VAL A 138 -10.23 3.36 15.72
C VAL A 138 -9.08 2.66 15.00
N ARG A 139 -8.53 1.57 15.57
CA ARG A 139 -7.43 0.82 14.95
C ARG A 139 -7.89 0.02 13.74
N ASP A 140 -9.08 -0.55 13.79
CA ASP A 140 -9.64 -1.33 12.67
C ASP A 140 -9.95 -0.41 11.49
N LEU A 141 -10.55 0.74 11.77
CA LEU A 141 -10.77 1.78 10.76
C LEU A 141 -9.45 2.28 10.17
N ALA A 142 -8.44 2.53 11.00
CA ALA A 142 -7.12 2.96 10.52
C ALA A 142 -6.46 1.89 9.63
N PHE A 143 -6.61 0.61 9.97
CA PHE A 143 -6.14 -0.50 9.15
C PHE A 143 -6.87 -0.53 7.79
N LEU A 144 -8.21 -0.50 7.79
CA LEU A 144 -9.02 -0.52 6.57
C LEU A 144 -8.76 0.68 5.66
N ILE A 145 -8.63 1.89 6.23
CA ILE A 145 -8.21 3.09 5.47
C ILE A 145 -6.82 2.86 4.87
N GLY A 146 -5.90 2.26 5.62
CA GLY A 146 -4.58 1.89 5.14
C GLY A 146 -4.60 0.90 3.96
N VAL A 147 -5.52 -0.07 3.99
CA VAL A 147 -5.77 -0.99 2.86
C VAL A 147 -6.30 -0.23 1.66
N GLY A 148 -7.33 0.60 1.84
CA GLY A 148 -7.95 1.39 0.77
C GLY A 148 -6.96 2.32 0.06
N ILE A 149 -6.11 3.03 0.81
CA ILE A 149 -5.08 3.91 0.22
C ILE A 149 -4.06 3.10 -0.60
N ARG A 150 -3.61 1.94 -0.11
CA ARG A 150 -2.66 1.09 -0.83
C ARG A 150 -3.28 0.51 -2.11
N ALA A 151 -4.51 0.00 -2.02
CA ALA A 151 -5.26 -0.49 -3.17
C ALA A 151 -5.46 0.60 -4.23
N LEU A 152 -5.76 1.83 -3.79
CA LEU A 152 -5.86 3.00 -4.69
C LEU A 152 -4.53 3.30 -5.38
N ILE A 153 -3.41 3.25 -4.67
CA ILE A 153 -2.07 3.45 -5.23
C ILE A 153 -1.76 2.39 -6.29
N GLU A 154 -1.98 1.10 -5.99
CA GLU A 154 -1.73 0.01 -6.93
C GLU A 154 -2.60 0.13 -8.18
N THR A 155 -3.90 0.36 -8.00
CA THR A 155 -4.85 0.57 -9.12
C THR A 155 -4.43 1.76 -9.99
N SER A 156 -3.90 2.83 -9.37
CA SER A 156 -3.44 4.00 -10.10
C SER A 156 -2.18 3.71 -10.91
N TRP A 157 -1.24 2.93 -10.37
CA TRP A 157 -0.07 2.46 -11.12
C TRP A 157 -0.46 1.61 -12.32
N GLU A 158 -1.37 0.65 -12.13
CA GLU A 158 -1.88 -0.21 -13.22
C GLU A 158 -2.53 0.60 -14.34
N ARG A 159 -3.32 1.61 -13.96
CA ARG A 159 -4.02 2.49 -14.91
C ARG A 159 -3.17 3.65 -15.44
N ARG A 160 -1.90 3.75 -15.02
CA ARG A 160 -0.99 4.88 -15.33
C ARG A 160 -1.58 6.25 -14.95
N THR A 161 -2.35 6.27 -13.87
CA THR A 161 -2.94 7.47 -13.29
C THR A 161 -1.99 8.05 -12.25
N LEU A 162 -1.75 9.36 -12.30
CA LEU A 162 -1.03 10.08 -11.26
C LEU A 162 -1.97 10.44 -10.11
N LEU A 163 -1.71 9.92 -8.92
CA LEU A 163 -2.35 10.37 -7.68
C LEU A 163 -1.61 11.60 -7.15
N VAL A 164 -2.32 12.72 -7.03
CA VAL A 164 -1.78 13.94 -6.42
C VAL A 164 -2.63 14.30 -5.20
N GLY A 165 -2.03 14.19 -4.02
CA GLY A 165 -2.62 14.74 -2.81
C GLY A 165 -2.49 16.26 -2.83
N VAL A 166 -3.60 16.95 -3.07
CA VAL A 166 -3.65 18.41 -2.96
C VAL A 166 -4.08 18.75 -1.55
N VAL A 167 -3.11 19.13 -0.72
CA VAL A 167 -3.41 19.68 0.61
C VAL A 167 -4.12 21.03 0.40
N LYS A 168 -5.20 21.26 1.14
CA LYS A 168 -6.03 22.49 1.05
C LYS A 168 -5.24 23.78 1.26
N ASP A 169 -4.04 23.69 1.83
CA ASP A 169 -3.13 24.82 1.91
C ASP A 169 -2.59 25.18 0.52
N SER A 170 -3.07 26.30 -0.02
CA SER A 170 -2.59 26.91 -1.26
C SER A 170 -1.09 27.20 -1.27
N ALA A 171 -0.41 27.10 -0.12
CA ALA A 171 1.03 27.22 0.02
C ALA A 171 1.81 25.88 -0.05
N SER A 172 1.13 24.73 -0.17
CA SER A 172 1.83 23.44 -0.30
C SER A 172 2.70 23.42 -1.56
N ARG A 173 3.97 23.06 -1.36
CA ARG A 173 5.01 22.95 -2.39
C ARG A 173 5.75 21.62 -2.30
N PHE A 174 5.16 20.60 -1.68
CA PHE A 174 5.86 19.36 -1.41
C PHE A 174 6.11 18.59 -2.71
N PHE A 175 5.10 18.45 -3.57
CA PHE A 175 5.24 17.83 -4.88
C PHE A 175 6.21 18.65 -5.76
N TYR A 176 6.06 19.97 -5.76
CA TYR A 176 6.93 20.86 -6.49
C TYR A 176 8.39 20.72 -6.07
N ARG A 177 8.69 20.91 -4.78
CA ARG A 177 10.07 20.93 -4.26
C ARG A 177 10.75 19.58 -4.33
N ASN A 178 10.05 18.51 -3.94
CA ASN A 178 10.69 17.21 -3.74
C ASN A 178 10.59 16.34 -4.99
N PHE A 179 9.39 16.15 -5.52
CA PHE A 179 9.19 15.23 -6.63
C PHE A 179 9.79 15.79 -7.92
N LEU A 180 9.39 17.00 -8.35
CA LEU A 180 9.94 17.59 -9.57
C LEU A 180 11.45 17.89 -9.42
N GLY A 181 11.88 18.33 -8.24
CA GLY A 181 13.31 18.45 -7.92
C GLY A 181 14.08 17.15 -8.13
N SER A 182 13.58 16.02 -7.61
CA SER A 182 14.22 14.72 -7.81
C SER A 182 14.25 14.26 -9.27
N ILE A 183 13.22 14.57 -10.06
CA ILE A 183 13.21 14.29 -11.51
C ILE A 183 14.31 15.08 -12.22
N LEU A 184 14.51 16.36 -11.87
CA LEU A 184 15.58 17.16 -12.46
C LEU A 184 16.96 16.59 -12.13
N VAL A 185 17.18 16.16 -10.89
CA VAL A 185 18.42 15.48 -10.47
C VAL A 185 18.65 14.22 -11.29
N VAL A 186 17.64 13.37 -11.47
CA VAL A 186 17.74 12.15 -12.30
C VAL A 186 18.05 12.47 -13.76
N LYS A 187 17.54 13.61 -14.27
CA LYS A 187 17.84 14.11 -15.62
C LYS A 187 19.19 14.85 -15.72
N GLY A 188 19.98 14.91 -14.65
CA GLY A 188 21.26 15.64 -14.61
C GLY A 188 21.10 17.16 -14.71
N GLN A 189 19.92 17.69 -14.38
CA GLN A 189 19.62 19.12 -14.40
C GLN A 189 19.67 19.70 -12.98
N ASP A 190 19.93 21.01 -12.89
CA ASP A 190 19.94 21.72 -11.61
C ASP A 190 18.55 21.70 -10.96
N PRO A 191 18.39 21.09 -9.76
CA PRO A 191 17.13 21.10 -9.05
C PRO A 191 16.71 22.51 -8.62
N ALA A 192 17.61 23.48 -8.46
CA ALA A 192 17.20 24.85 -8.12
C ALA A 192 16.42 25.54 -9.25
N ARG A 193 16.54 25.05 -10.49
CA ARG A 193 15.91 25.65 -11.67
C ARG A 193 14.39 25.67 -11.61
N HIS A 194 13.75 24.61 -11.10
CA HIS A 194 12.29 24.67 -10.93
C HIS A 194 11.91 25.61 -9.78
N LEU A 195 12.71 25.73 -8.72
CA LEU A 195 12.40 26.58 -7.57
C LEU A 195 12.37 28.09 -7.88
N SER A 196 12.86 28.51 -9.06
CA SER A 196 12.86 29.93 -9.47
C SER A 196 11.45 30.50 -9.66
N VAL A 197 10.46 29.65 -9.96
CA VAL A 197 9.06 30.07 -10.06
C VAL A 197 8.35 29.69 -8.76
N PRO A 198 7.69 30.60 -8.03
CA PRO A 198 7.08 30.29 -6.74
C PRO A 198 5.70 29.60 -6.88
N LEU A 199 5.61 28.52 -7.67
CA LEU A 199 4.36 27.77 -7.86
C LEU A 199 4.00 26.93 -6.63
N SER A 200 2.71 26.71 -6.43
CA SER A 200 2.19 25.69 -5.51
C SER A 200 1.91 24.39 -6.24
N ASP A 201 1.79 23.29 -5.49
CA ASP A 201 1.44 21.97 -6.02
C ASP A 201 0.13 22.06 -6.84
N ARG A 202 -0.84 22.84 -6.36
CA ARG A 202 -2.10 23.11 -7.05
C ARG A 202 -1.89 23.84 -8.38
N SER A 203 -1.13 24.93 -8.39
CA SER A 203 -0.89 25.71 -9.61
C SER A 203 -0.24 24.85 -10.70
N ILE A 204 0.66 23.95 -10.33
CA ILE A 204 1.31 23.03 -11.28
C ILE A 204 0.29 22.06 -11.88
N VAL A 205 -0.56 21.45 -11.05
CA VAL A 205 -1.59 20.52 -11.53
C VAL A 205 -2.62 21.22 -12.41
N GLU A 206 -2.99 22.47 -12.10
CA GLU A 206 -3.88 23.27 -12.94
C GLU A 206 -3.24 23.65 -14.28
N LEU A 207 -1.92 23.85 -14.32
CA LEU A 207 -1.19 24.19 -15.54
C LEU A 207 -0.86 22.97 -16.42
N LEU A 208 -0.68 21.78 -15.83
CA LEU A 208 -0.29 20.56 -16.54
C LEU A 208 -1.12 20.27 -17.80
N PRO A 209 -2.46 20.32 -17.78
CA PRO A 209 -3.30 20.12 -18.96
C PRO A 209 -3.11 21.16 -20.07
N ASN A 210 -2.69 22.37 -19.72
CA ASN A 210 -2.43 23.44 -20.70
C ASN A 210 -1.09 23.26 -21.41
N THR A 211 -0.17 22.50 -20.81
CA THR A 211 1.18 22.26 -21.34
C THR A 211 1.34 20.95 -22.10
N SER A 212 0.53 19.92 -21.80
CA SER A 212 0.62 18.63 -22.49
C SER A 212 -0.76 18.07 -22.81
N HIS A 213 -1.00 17.85 -24.10
CA HIS A 213 -2.21 17.22 -24.61
C HIS A 213 -2.18 15.68 -24.49
N GLU A 214 -1.03 15.10 -24.13
CA GLU A 214 -0.86 13.65 -23.94
C GLU A 214 -1.30 13.16 -22.55
N LEU A 215 -1.52 14.08 -21.60
CA LEU A 215 -2.02 13.76 -20.26
C LEU A 215 -3.52 13.45 -20.32
N HIS A 216 -3.85 12.19 -20.52
CA HIS A 216 -5.21 11.69 -20.38
C HIS A 216 -5.57 11.53 -18.90
N ALA A 217 -6.41 12.43 -18.38
CA ALA A 217 -7.02 12.24 -17.06
C ALA A 217 -7.98 11.03 -17.12
N PRO A 218 -8.00 10.15 -16.09
CA PRO A 218 -8.81 8.92 -16.09
C PRO A 218 -10.32 9.16 -15.94
N LEU A 219 -10.75 10.40 -15.75
CA LEU A 219 -12.16 10.81 -15.74
C LEU A 219 -12.33 11.86 -16.86
N GLY A 220 -13.14 11.50 -17.85
CA GLY A 220 -13.04 11.99 -19.22
C GLY A 220 -13.26 13.48 -19.45
N TYR A 221 -12.75 13.92 -20.61
CA TYR A 221 -13.00 15.16 -21.32
C TYR A 221 -12.82 16.46 -20.52
N GLY A 222 -11.69 17.13 -20.79
CA GLY A 222 -11.65 18.58 -20.90
C GLY A 222 -12.21 19.37 -19.72
N ARG A 223 -11.78 19.04 -18.50
CA ARG A 223 -11.69 19.96 -17.35
C ARG A 223 -11.13 19.16 -16.18
N VAL A 224 -9.94 19.53 -15.71
CA VAL A 224 -9.46 19.13 -14.39
C VAL A 224 -10.42 19.74 -13.37
N ARG A 225 -11.43 18.99 -12.95
CA ARG A 225 -12.16 19.30 -11.73
C ARG A 225 -11.36 18.72 -10.58
N LEU A 226 -10.59 19.60 -9.95
CA LEU A 226 -10.07 19.37 -8.60
C LEU A 226 -11.25 19.10 -7.67
N LEU A 227 -11.37 17.86 -7.19
CA LEU A 227 -12.19 17.57 -6.03
C LEU A 227 -11.40 18.05 -4.81
N SER A 228 -11.72 19.27 -4.37
CA SER A 228 -11.42 19.72 -3.02
C SER A 228 -12.38 19.00 -2.06
N LEU A 229 -11.85 18.19 -1.15
CA LEU A 229 -12.52 17.90 0.12
C LEU A 229 -12.32 19.10 1.06
#